data_AF-A0A966YD50-F1
#
_entry.id   AF-A0A966YD50-F1
#
_cell.length_a   1.000
_cell.length_b   1.000
_cell.length_c   1.000
_cell.angle_alpha   90.00
_cell.angle_beta   90.00
_cell.angle_gamma   90.00
#
_symmetry.space_group_name_H-M   'P 1'
#
loop_
_entity.id
_entity.type
_entity.pdbx_description
1 polymer ?
#
loop_
_entity_poly.entity_id
_entity_poly.type
_entity_poly.pdbx_seq_one_letter_code
_entity_poly.pdbx_strand_id
1 'polypeptide(L)'
;MAADAYRTSVGKMAMMAVEQRLSLYQAQHGDLPQGYDGFIREIIQPGEPAGLQLPMLPYYQEYAYDPATKKLVVMEFPEKKKQ
;
A
#
# COMPACT_ATOMS: atom_id res chain seq x y z
N MET A 1 20.75 -7.05 -9.88
CA MET A 1 21.00 -5.66 -9.41
C MET A 1 19.99 -4.64 -9.94
N ALA A 2 19.57 -4.66 -11.21
CA ALA A 2 18.54 -3.73 -11.71
C ALA A 2 17.14 -3.96 -11.09
N ALA A 3 16.76 -5.21 -10.79
CA ALA A 3 15.45 -5.54 -10.21
C ALA A 3 15.24 -4.95 -8.80
N ASP A 4 16.27 -4.93 -7.95
CA ASP A 4 16.19 -4.35 -6.60
C ASP A 4 16.07 -2.82 -6.60
N ALA A 5 16.85 -2.15 -7.46
CA ALA A 5 16.77 -0.69 -7.61
C ALA A 5 15.43 -0.25 -8.20
N TYR A 6 14.89 -1.03 -9.16
CA TYR A 6 13.57 -0.81 -9.74
C TYR A 6 12.47 -1.02 -8.70
N ARG A 7 12.51 -2.11 -7.92
CA ARG A 7 11.58 -2.37 -6.80
C ARG A 7 11.61 -1.27 -5.74
N THR A 8 12.79 -0.76 -5.42
CA THR A 8 12.96 0.33 -4.43
C THR A 8 12.35 1.63 -4.95
N SER A 9 12.59 1.97 -6.21
CA SER A 9 12.07 3.20 -6.83
C SER A 9 10.55 3.15 -7.02
N VAL A 10 10.02 2.02 -7.53
CA VAL A 10 8.58 1.80 -7.69
C VAL A 10 7.89 1.74 -6.33
N GLY A 11 8.50 1.11 -5.32
CA GLY A 11 7.99 1.08 -3.95
C GLY A 11 7.84 2.47 -3.33
N LYS A 12 8.84 3.35 -3.52
CA LYS A 12 8.76 4.75 -3.07
C LYS A 12 7.65 5.53 -3.77
N MET A 13 7.51 5.37 -5.08
CA MET A 13 6.46 6.03 -5.86
C MET A 13 5.07 5.55 -5.47
N ALA A 14 4.91 4.24 -5.26
CA ALA A 14 3.67 3.65 -4.76
C ALA A 14 3.30 4.21 -3.38
N MET A 15 4.24 4.28 -2.44
CA MET A 15 3.99 4.88 -1.12
C MET A 15 3.58 6.35 -1.21
N MET A 16 4.26 7.16 -2.04
CA MET A 16 3.88 8.56 -2.25
C MET A 16 2.48 8.70 -2.85
N ALA A 17 2.12 7.86 -3.81
CA ALA A 17 0.79 7.88 -4.43
C ALA A 17 -0.31 7.47 -3.43
N VAL A 18 -0.02 6.52 -2.53
CA VAL A 18 -0.89 6.16 -1.40
C VAL A 18 -1.09 7.35 -0.46
N GLU A 19 -0.02 8.02 -0.05
CA GLU A 19 -0.11 9.19 0.82
C GLU A 19 -0.93 10.32 0.18
N GLN A 20 -0.74 10.56 -1.12
CA GLN A 20 -1.53 11.53 -1.88
C GLN A 20 -3.03 11.14 -1.91
N ARG A 21 -3.35 9.88 -2.17
CA ARG A 21 -4.73 9.36 -2.16
C ARG A 21 -5.38 9.48 -0.79
N LEU A 22 -4.65 9.16 0.28
CA LEU A 22 -5.13 9.33 1.65
C LEU A 22 -5.45 10.80 1.95
N SER A 23 -4.57 11.72 1.54
CA SER A 23 -4.80 13.16 1.71
C SER A 23 -6.04 13.63 0.94
N LEU A 24 -6.24 13.14 -0.29
CA LEU A 24 -7.43 13.46 -1.09
C LEU A 24 -8.70 12.86 -0.48
N TYR A 25 -8.64 11.62 0.00
CA TYR A 25 -9.76 10.97 0.68
C TYR A 25 -10.15 11.74 1.94
N GLN A 26 -9.17 12.10 2.78
CA GLN A 26 -9.41 12.90 3.98
C GLN A 26 -9.99 14.27 3.64
N ALA A 27 -9.51 14.94 2.60
CA ALA A 27 -10.06 16.22 2.17
C ALA A 27 -11.52 16.12 1.68
N GLN A 28 -11.90 15.00 1.05
CA GLN A 28 -13.24 14.77 0.53
C GLN A 28 -14.23 14.27 1.60
N HIS A 29 -13.79 13.39 2.50
CA HIS A 29 -14.64 12.71 3.48
C HIS A 29 -14.53 13.26 4.90
N GLY A 30 -13.51 14.09 5.18
CA GLY A 30 -13.23 14.62 6.51
C GLY A 30 -12.51 13.64 7.46
N ASP A 31 -12.37 12.37 7.08
CA ASP A 31 -11.61 11.36 7.81
C ASP A 31 -10.91 10.41 6.82
N LEU A 32 -9.99 9.62 7.35
CA LEU A 32 -9.26 8.58 6.64
C LEU A 32 -10.05 7.26 6.67
N PRO A 33 -9.81 6.35 5.71
CA PRO A 33 -10.56 5.10 5.61
C PRO A 33 -10.43 4.27 6.88
N GLN A 34 -11.56 3.77 7.38
CA GLN A 34 -11.59 2.95 8.59
C GLN A 34 -11.29 1.49 8.24
N GLY A 35 -10.07 1.07 8.53
CA GLY A 35 -9.63 -0.31 8.39
C GLY A 35 -9.12 -0.69 6.99
N TYR A 36 -8.72 -1.95 6.87
CA TYR A 36 -8.01 -2.46 5.71
C TYR A 36 -8.88 -2.50 4.43
N ASP A 37 -10.12 -2.97 4.52
CA ASP A 37 -11.01 -3.07 3.36
C ASP A 37 -11.31 -1.72 2.72
N GLY A 38 -11.64 -0.71 3.54
CA GLY A 38 -11.87 0.65 3.05
C GLY A 38 -10.60 1.25 2.45
N PHE A 39 -9.45 0.99 3.06
CA PHE A 39 -8.18 1.44 2.53
C PHE A 39 -7.87 0.81 1.15
N ILE A 40 -8.02 -0.51 1.01
CA ILE A 40 -7.76 -1.19 -0.28
C ILE A 40 -8.75 -0.72 -1.34
N ARG A 41 -10.04 -0.60 -1.02
CA ARG A 41 -11.07 -0.22 -1.98
C ARG A 41 -11.01 1.23 -2.40
N GLU A 42 -10.78 2.16 -1.47
CA GLU A 42 -10.88 3.59 -1.75
C GLU A 42 -9.54 4.22 -2.12
N ILE A 43 -8.43 3.71 -1.57
CA ILE A 43 -7.10 4.30 -1.76
C ILE A 43 -6.34 3.55 -2.85
N ILE A 44 -6.25 2.21 -2.72
CA ILE A 44 -5.48 1.38 -3.66
C ILE A 44 -6.27 1.15 -4.95
N GLN A 45 -7.58 0.86 -4.87
CA GLN A 45 -8.44 0.60 -6.02
C GLN A 45 -7.83 -0.44 -7.01
N PRO A 46 -7.44 -1.63 -6.54
CA PRO A 46 -6.77 -2.61 -7.39
C PRO A 46 -7.67 -3.03 -8.56
N GLY A 47 -7.14 -2.99 -9.78
CA GLY A 47 -7.88 -3.36 -10.99
C GLY A 47 -8.66 -2.22 -11.65
N GLU A 48 -8.79 -1.07 -10.99
CA GLU A 48 -9.37 0.12 -11.61
C GLU A 48 -8.36 0.80 -12.56
N PRO A 49 -8.82 1.50 -13.62
CA PRO A 49 -7.95 2.23 -14.53
C PRO A 49 -7.18 3.36 -13.83
N ALA A 50 -7.73 3.91 -12.74
CA ALA A 50 -7.05 4.85 -11.86
C ALA A 50 -6.43 4.16 -10.63
N GLY A 51 -6.41 2.83 -10.54
CA GLY A 51 -5.86 2.11 -9.39
C GLY A 51 -4.37 2.36 -9.17
N LEU A 52 -3.93 2.35 -7.92
CA LEU A 52 -2.51 2.36 -7.60
C LEU A 52 -1.89 1.00 -7.92
N GLN A 53 -0.83 1.01 -8.73
CA GLN A 53 -0.03 -0.18 -8.97
C GLN A 53 1.00 -0.34 -7.86
N LEU A 54 0.66 -1.19 -6.89
CA LEU A 54 1.61 -1.60 -5.87
C LEU A 54 2.58 -2.64 -6.45
N PRO A 55 3.89 -2.53 -6.18
CA PRO A 55 4.85 -3.53 -6.63
C PRO A 55 4.53 -4.88 -6.00
N MET A 56 4.75 -5.93 -6.78
CA MET A 56 4.57 -7.29 -6.30
C MET A 56 5.58 -7.59 -5.18
N LEU A 57 5.04 -7.79 -3.98
CA LEU A 57 5.80 -8.17 -2.81
C LEU A 57 6.22 -9.66 -2.89
N PRO A 58 7.35 -10.03 -2.25
CA PRO A 58 7.67 -11.44 -1.99
C PRO A 58 6.53 -12.16 -1.26
N TYR A 59 6.41 -13.47 -1.46
CA TYR A 59 5.32 -14.28 -0.89
C TYR A 59 5.23 -14.26 0.67
N TYR A 60 6.32 -13.87 1.33
CA TYR A 60 6.40 -13.71 2.78
C TYR A 60 6.09 -12.27 3.24
N GLN A 61 5.68 -11.37 2.34
CA GLN A 61 5.32 -10.00 2.64
C GLN A 61 3.90 -9.72 2.16
N GLU A 62 3.14 -8.95 2.94
CA GLU A 62 1.80 -8.52 2.58
C GLU A 62 1.62 -7.04 2.90
N TYR A 63 0.83 -6.36 2.09
CA TYR A 63 0.41 -5.00 2.37
C TYR A 63 -0.62 -5.02 3.48
N ALA A 64 -0.43 -4.19 4.49
CA ALA A 64 -1.37 -4.01 5.58
C ALA A 64 -1.63 -2.52 5.80
N TYR A 65 -2.80 -2.21 6.35
CA TYR A 65 -3.15 -0.87 6.78
C TYR A 65 -2.99 -0.81 8.30
N ASP A 66 -2.12 0.07 8.78
CA ASP A 66 -1.99 0.33 10.20
C ASP A 66 -3.01 1.40 10.62
N PRO A 67 -4.04 1.07 11.43
CA PRO A 67 -5.06 2.02 11.84
C PRO A 67 -4.53 3.08 12.83
N ALA A 68 -3.42 2.82 13.53
CA ALA A 68 -2.83 3.76 14.47
C ALA A 68 -2.10 4.89 13.75
N THR A 69 -1.30 4.54 12.73
CA THR A 69 -0.59 5.53 11.90
C THR A 69 -1.37 5.97 10.67
N LYS A 70 -2.46 5.26 10.36
CA LYS A 70 -3.32 5.43 9.18
C LYS A 70 -2.53 5.37 7.86
N LYS A 71 -1.53 4.49 7.79
CA LYS A 71 -0.60 4.33 6.65
C LYS A 71 -0.57 2.90 6.13
N LEU A 72 -0.14 2.78 4.86
CA LEU A 72 0.25 1.50 4.28
C LEU A 72 1.58 1.06 4.90
N VAL A 73 1.57 -0.13 5.49
CA VAL A 73 2.77 -0.80 6.00
C VAL A 73 2.95 -2.13 5.27
N VAL A 74 4.19 -2.58 5.17
CA VAL A 74 4.49 -3.91 4.66
C VAL A 74 4.70 -4.81 5.87
N MET A 75 3.79 -5.77 6.07
CA MET A 75 3.95 -6.80 7.09
C MET A 75 4.79 -7.94 6.52
N GLU A 76 5.85 -8.29 7.23
CA GLU A 76 6.69 -9.44 6.90
C GLU A 76 6.30 -10.63 7.78
N PHE A 77 6.07 -11.78 7.16
CA PHE A 77 5.74 -13.04 7.81
C PHE A 77 6.99 -13.96 7.84
N PRO A 78 7.79 -13.93 8.91
CA PRO A 78 9.03 -14.71 8.99
C PRO A 78 8.79 -16.23 8.96
N GLU A 79 7.60 -16.69 9.35
CA GLU A 79 7.23 -18.10 9.30
C GLU A 79 7.07 -18.62 7.87
N LYS A 80 6.58 -17.79 6.94
CA LYS A 80 6.48 -18.14 5.52
C LYS A 80 7.86 -18.23 4.87
N LYS A 81 8.82 -17.39 5.29
CA LYS A 81 10.18 -17.32 4.72
C LYS A 81 11.01 -18.60 4.91
N LYS A 82 10.60 -19.52 5.79
CA LYS A 82 11.36 -20.74 6.14
C LYS A 82 10.93 -22.01 5.39
N GLN A 83 9.94 -21.95 4.50
CA GLN A 83 9.58 -23.10 3.65
C GLN A 83 10.50 -23.24 2.43
#